data_AF-A0A4Y2MLE2-F1
#
_entry.id   AF-A0A4Y2MLE2-F1
#
_cell.length_a   1.000
_cell.length_b   1.000
_cell.length_c   1.000
_cell.angle_alpha   90.00
_cell.angle_beta   90.00
_cell.angle_gamma   90.00
#
_symmetry.space_group_name_H-M   'P 1'
#
loop_
_entity.id
_entity.type
_entity.pdbx_description
1 polymer ?
#
loop_
_entity_poly.entity_id
_entity_poly.type
_entity_poly.pdbx_seq_one_letter_code
_entity_poly.pdbx_strand_id
1 'polypeptide(L)'
;MKSIFNIFRVLFSRLDHYGLTIKSSKCTFGVPTLEFSGLKVSKDGISPIPDRVSAIQDFPRPTTLTQLRRFLGTFSLPDVRFAHINIDFIGPLPPSDGYTYCMTIIDRFTRWPEVIPTSNITAETTCKALIHNWIPRFG
;
A
#
# COMPACT_ATOMS: atom_id res chain seq x y z
N MET A 1 16.06 -21.68 -3.75
CA MET A 1 15.20 -22.33 -2.75
C MET A 1 15.66 -22.14 -1.30
N LYS A 2 16.97 -22.22 -0.97
CA LYS A 2 17.48 -22.08 0.41
C LYS A 2 17.22 -20.72 1.10
N SER A 3 17.06 -19.63 0.33
CA SER A 3 16.88 -18.26 0.86
C SER A 3 15.51 -18.03 1.54
N ILE A 4 14.41 -18.52 0.96
CA ILE A 4 13.05 -18.22 1.45
C ILE A 4 12.74 -18.90 2.79
N PHE A 5 13.31 -20.09 3.02
CA PHE A 5 13.23 -20.79 4.30
C PHE A 5 13.89 -20.00 5.42
N ASN A 6 14.99 -19.30 5.14
CA ASN A 6 15.65 -18.46 6.13
C ASN A 6 14.79 -17.22 6.46
N ILE A 7 14.12 -16.63 5.47
CA ILE A 7 13.17 -15.52 5.69
C ILE A 7 12.02 -15.97 6.58
N PHE A 8 11.41 -17.12 6.31
CA PHE A 8 10.34 -17.66 7.16
C PHE A 8 10.82 -17.96 8.57
N ARG A 9 12.02 -18.53 8.71
CA ARG A 9 12.61 -18.79 10.03
C ARG A 9 12.78 -17.51 10.83
N VAL A 10 13.36 -16.47 10.23
CA VAL A 10 13.55 -15.17 10.89
C VAL A 10 12.19 -14.51 11.22
N LEU A 11 11.22 -14.57 10.30
CA LEU A 11 9.88 -14.05 10.50
C LEU A 11 9.19 -14.71 11.70
N PHE A 12 9.15 -16.05 11.73
CA PHE A 12 8.49 -16.78 12.80
C PHE A 12 9.20 -16.60 14.15
N SER A 13 10.54 -16.55 14.17
CA SER A 13 11.29 -16.24 15.40
C SER A 13 10.98 -14.83 15.92
N ARG A 14 10.77 -13.84 15.06
CA ARG A 14 10.37 -12.49 15.49
C ARG A 14 8.93 -12.46 15.99
N LEU A 15 8.00 -13.13 15.31
CA LEU A 15 6.62 -13.21 15.76
C LEU A 15 6.53 -13.83 17.15
N ASP A 16 7.26 -14.93 17.37
CA ASP A 16 7.36 -15.60 18.67
C ASP A 16 7.97 -14.68 19.75
N HIS A 17 9.08 -14.01 19.45
CA HIS A 17 9.73 -13.08 20.38
C HIS A 17 8.81 -11.95 20.87
N TYR A 18 7.91 -11.46 20.01
CA TYR A 18 6.94 -10.41 20.35
C TYR A 18 5.56 -10.96 20.75
N GLY A 19 5.39 -12.28 20.91
CA GLY A 19 4.12 -12.90 21.30
C GLY A 19 2.99 -12.79 20.25
N LEU A 20 3.33 -12.55 18.98
CA LEU A 20 2.36 -12.41 17.89
C LEU A 20 2.03 -13.78 17.28
N THR A 21 0.73 -14.08 17.19
CA THR A 21 0.23 -15.32 16.58
C THR A 21 -0.37 -15.06 15.20
N ILE A 22 -0.02 -15.87 14.21
CA ILE A 22 -0.60 -15.82 12.87
C ILE A 22 -1.66 -16.90 12.69
N LYS A 23 -2.81 -16.53 12.13
CA LYS A 23 -3.86 -17.49 11.79
C LYS A 23 -3.47 -18.22 10.51
N SER A 24 -3.04 -19.48 10.63
CA SER A 24 -2.59 -20.31 9.49
C SER A 24 -3.60 -20.32 8.33
N SER A 25 -4.91 -20.37 8.62
CA SER A 25 -5.95 -20.36 7.59
C SER A 25 -6.03 -19.07 6.75
N LYS A 26 -5.35 -17.99 7.16
CA LYS A 26 -5.29 -16.72 6.44
C LYS A 26 -3.92 -16.46 5.81
N CYS A 27 -2.99 -17.41 5.92
CA CYS A 27 -1.64 -17.26 5.39
C CYS A 27 -1.44 -18.18 4.18
N THR A 28 -0.88 -17.62 3.12
CA THR A 28 -0.52 -18.35 1.90
C THR A 28 0.98 -18.20 1.67
N PHE A 29 1.70 -19.30 1.52
CA PHE A 29 3.16 -19.32 1.41
C PHE A 29 3.62 -20.15 0.21
N GLY A 30 4.76 -19.78 -0.38
CA GLY A 30 5.42 -20.58 -1.42
C GLY A 30 4.66 -20.72 -2.74
N VAL A 31 3.65 -19.88 -2.97
CA VAL A 31 2.86 -19.90 -4.19
C VAL A 31 3.53 -19.08 -5.30
N PRO A 32 3.41 -19.49 -6.58
CA PRO A 32 3.97 -18.76 -7.72
C PRO A 32 3.25 -17.43 -7.99
N THR A 33 2.07 -17.24 -7.39
CA THR A 33 1.28 -16.02 -7.48
C THR A 33 0.47 -15.85 -6.20
N LEU A 34 0.45 -14.63 -5.67
CA LEU A 34 -0.26 -14.26 -4.45
C LEU A 34 -1.14 -13.05 -4.70
N GLU A 35 -2.38 -13.11 -4.24
CA GLU A 35 -3.23 -11.92 -4.16
C GLU A 35 -2.98 -11.20 -2.83
N PHE A 36 -2.59 -9.93 -2.91
CA PHE A 36 -2.29 -9.11 -1.75
C PHE A 36 -2.77 -7.68 -1.98
N SER A 37 -3.58 -7.15 -1.07
CA SER A 37 -4.12 -5.78 -1.13
C SER A 37 -4.86 -5.42 -2.44
N GLY A 38 -5.56 -6.38 -3.06
CA GLY A 38 -6.27 -6.17 -4.33
C GLY A 38 -5.37 -6.20 -5.57
N LEU A 39 -4.12 -6.66 -5.42
CA LEU A 39 -3.14 -6.83 -6.48
C LEU A 39 -2.75 -8.30 -6.60
N LYS A 40 -2.47 -8.74 -7.82
CA LYS A 40 -1.88 -10.03 -8.15
C LYS A 40 -0.36 -9.87 -8.24
N VAL A 41 0.35 -10.49 -7.33
CA VAL A 41 1.82 -10.49 -7.25
C VAL A 41 2.33 -11.81 -7.82
N SER A 42 3.15 -11.77 -8.86
CA SER A 42 3.78 -12.96 -9.46
C SER A 42 5.27 -12.70 -9.74
N LYS A 43 5.96 -13.73 -10.26
CA LYS A 43 7.33 -13.59 -10.76
C LYS A 43 7.46 -12.55 -11.88
N ASP A 44 6.38 -12.30 -12.62
CA ASP A 44 6.35 -11.43 -13.80
C ASP A 44 6.03 -9.97 -13.41
N GLY A 45 5.75 -9.70 -12.13
CA GLY A 45 5.50 -8.38 -11.59
C GLY A 45 4.23 -8.28 -10.74
N ILE A 46 3.82 -7.05 -10.48
CA ILE A 46 2.60 -6.72 -9.75
C ILE A 46 1.57 -6.20 -10.75
N SER A 47 0.39 -6.82 -10.77
CA SER A 47 -0.72 -6.44 -11.64
C SER A 47 -2.00 -6.26 -10.82
N PRO A 48 -2.95 -5.43 -11.27
CA PRO A 48 -4.24 -5.37 -10.60
C PRO A 48 -5.01 -6.68 -10.78
N ILE A 49 -5.82 -7.07 -9.79
CA ILE A 49 -6.70 -8.24 -9.92
C ILE A 49 -7.77 -7.90 -10.98
N PRO A 50 -8.05 -8.79 -11.95
CA PRO A 50 -8.97 -8.54 -13.06
C PRO A 50 -10.35 -8.03 -12.60
N ASP A 51 -10.89 -8.59 -11.52
CA ASP A 51 -12.18 -8.20 -10.96
C ASP A 51 -12.23 -6.72 -10.55
N ARG A 52 -11.12 -6.14 -10.06
CA ARG A 52 -11.06 -4.71 -9.72
C ARG A 52 -10.91 -3.79 -10.92
N VAL A 53 -10.39 -4.31 -12.03
CA VAL A 53 -10.20 -3.54 -13.27
C VAL A 53 -11.44 -3.61 -14.15
N SER A 54 -12.16 -4.73 -14.14
CA SER A 54 -13.38 -4.94 -14.94
C SER A 54 -14.40 -3.82 -14.69
N ALA A 55 -14.65 -3.46 -13.44
CA ALA A 55 -15.56 -2.37 -13.09
C ALA A 55 -15.17 -0.99 -13.66
N ILE A 56 -13.89 -0.77 -13.99
CA ILE A 56 -13.40 0.46 -14.64
C ILE A 56 -13.44 0.31 -16.17
N GLN A 57 -13.03 -0.85 -16.69
CA GLN A 57 -13.00 -1.15 -18.13
C GLN A 57 -14.40 -1.25 -18.74
N ASP A 58 -15.33 -1.87 -18.03
CA ASP A 58 -16.70 -2.11 -18.46
C ASP A 58 -17.59 -0.88 -18.20
N PHE A 59 -17.09 0.12 -17.47
CA PHE A 59 -17.86 1.33 -17.23
C PHE A 59 -17.94 2.16 -18.52
N PRO A 60 -19.14 2.48 -19.03
CA PRO A 60 -19.28 3.25 -20.24
C PRO A 60 -18.68 4.65 -20.06
N ARG A 61 -17.88 5.10 -21.04
CA ARG A 61 -17.21 6.42 -20.98
C ARG A 61 -18.25 7.51 -20.64
N PRO A 62 -18.13 8.19 -19.49
CA PRO A 62 -19.11 9.20 -19.11
C PRO A 62 -19.03 10.38 -20.08
N THR A 63 -20.14 10.69 -20.75
CA THR A 63 -20.27 11.84 -21.66
C THR A 63 -20.97 13.03 -21.01
N THR A 64 -21.50 12.83 -19.80
CA THR A 64 -22.22 13.85 -19.03
C THR A 64 -21.66 14.00 -17.62
N LEU A 65 -21.85 15.17 -17.03
CA LEU A 65 -21.41 15.51 -15.67
C LEU A 65 -22.07 14.61 -14.61
N THR A 66 -23.32 14.20 -14.83
CA THR A 66 -24.04 13.28 -13.94
C THR A 66 -23.47 11.87 -13.98
N GLN A 67 -23.13 11.35 -15.17
CA GLN A 67 -22.48 10.05 -15.31
C GLN A 67 -21.08 10.06 -14.71
N LEU A 68 -20.33 11.14 -14.89
CA LEU A 68 -19.01 11.31 -14.28
C LEU A 68 -19.11 11.29 -12.74
N ARG A 69 -20.06 12.01 -12.15
CA ARG A 69 -20.28 11.99 -10.69
C ARG A 69 -20.67 10.61 -10.17
N ARG A 70 -21.52 9.87 -10.89
CA ARG A 70 -21.86 8.47 -10.54
C ARG A 70 -20.64 7.57 -10.60
N PHE A 71 -19.87 7.64 -11.68
CA PHE A 71 -18.62 6.88 -11.84
C PHE A 71 -17.66 7.14 -10.68
N LEU A 72 -17.42 8.41 -10.35
CA LEU A 72 -16.57 8.79 -9.23
C LEU A 72 -17.14 8.36 -7.87
N GLY A 73 -18.47 8.32 -7.73
CA GLY A 73 -19.16 7.81 -6.54
C GLY A 73 -19.09 6.28 -6.36
N THR A 74 -18.85 5.52 -7.44
CA THR A 74 -18.59 4.06 -7.36
C THR A 74 -17.32 3.74 -6.57
N PHE A 75 -16.36 4.66 -6.54
CA PHE A 75 -15.26 4.60 -5.59
C PHE A 75 -15.78 5.10 -4.26
N SER A 76 -16.14 4.18 -3.36
CA SER A 76 -16.57 4.51 -2.01
C SER A 76 -15.62 5.54 -1.40
N LEU A 77 -16.13 6.74 -1.15
CA LEU A 77 -15.40 7.69 -0.35
C LEU A 77 -15.27 7.09 1.05
N PRO A 78 -14.08 7.17 1.67
CA PRO A 78 -13.96 6.76 3.05
C PRO A 78 -14.93 7.61 3.87
N ASP A 79 -15.62 7.00 4.81
CA ASP A 79 -16.61 7.64 5.69
C ASP A 79 -16.02 8.04 7.05
N VAL A 80 -14.80 7.58 7.32
CA VAL A 80 -14.05 7.88 8.54
C VAL A 80 -12.67 8.47 8.21
N ARG A 81 -12.17 9.34 9.10
CA ARG A 81 -10.84 9.95 8.99
C ARG A 81 -9.76 8.87 9.08
N PHE A 82 -8.72 8.98 8.24
CA PHE A 82 -7.50 8.18 8.29
C PHE A 82 -7.64 6.68 8.01
N ALA A 83 -8.84 6.16 7.70
CA ALA A 83 -8.98 4.75 7.33
C ALA A 83 -8.41 4.43 5.94
N HIS A 84 -8.39 5.41 5.04
CA HIS A 84 -7.89 5.25 3.67
C HIS A 84 -6.91 6.36 3.37
N ILE A 85 -5.64 5.99 3.22
CA ILE A 85 -4.56 6.92 2.88
C ILE A 85 -4.00 6.58 1.50
N ASN A 86 -3.64 7.61 0.74
CA ASN A 86 -2.86 7.49 -0.48
C ASN A 86 -1.41 7.83 -0.16
N ILE A 87 -0.48 6.97 -0.59
CA ILE A 87 0.96 7.17 -0.41
C ILE A 87 1.61 7.23 -1.78
N ASP A 88 2.45 8.23 -2.00
CA ASP A 88 3.23 8.39 -3.23
C ASP A 88 4.64 8.93 -2.91
N PHE A 89 5.52 8.98 -3.91
CA PHE A 89 6.87 9.49 -3.76
C PHE A 89 7.19 10.56 -4.81
N ILE A 90 7.84 11.63 -4.36
CA ILE A 90 8.47 12.63 -5.21
C ILE A 90 9.97 12.40 -5.18
N GLY A 91 10.58 12.17 -6.35
CA GLY A 91 12.04 12.09 -6.50
C GLY A 91 12.50 11.15 -7.61
N PRO A 92 13.82 10.93 -7.74
CA PRO A 92 14.88 11.48 -6.88
C PRO A 92 15.07 12.99 -7.07
N LEU A 93 15.25 13.69 -5.96
CA LEU A 93 15.55 15.12 -5.85
C LEU A 93 17.04 15.31 -5.52
N PRO A 94 17.60 16.52 -5.73
CA PRO A 94 18.93 16.86 -5.23
C PRO A 94 19.05 16.51 -3.73
N PRO A 95 20.15 15.87 -3.29
CA PRO A 95 20.30 15.46 -1.91
C PRO A 95 20.21 16.65 -0.95
N SER A 96 19.38 16.52 0.08
CA SER A 96 19.27 17.48 1.18
C SER A 96 19.36 16.69 2.49
N ASP A 97 20.44 16.88 3.24
CA ASP A 97 20.72 16.16 4.49
C ASP A 97 20.62 14.63 4.38
N GLY A 98 21.08 14.08 3.24
CA GLY A 98 21.02 12.65 2.96
C GLY A 98 19.66 12.13 2.48
N TYR A 99 18.63 12.98 2.40
CA TYR A 99 17.32 12.67 1.84
C TYR A 99 17.27 13.04 0.35
N THR A 100 16.68 12.16 -0.46
CA THR A 100 16.57 12.33 -1.91
C THR A 100 15.15 12.12 -2.42
N TYR A 101 14.22 11.76 -1.55
CA TYR A 101 12.81 11.58 -1.90
C TYR A 101 11.93 12.23 -0.84
N CYS A 102 10.71 12.58 -1.24
CA CYS A 102 9.65 12.98 -0.33
C CYS A 102 8.51 11.96 -0.45
N MET A 103 8.24 11.21 0.61
CA MET A 103 7.05 10.37 0.71
C MET A 103 5.85 11.27 1.02
N THR A 104 4.87 11.33 0.14
CA THR A 104 3.63 12.07 0.34
C THR A 104 2.54 11.13 0.83
N ILE A 105 1.79 11.55 1.84
CA ILE A 105 0.63 10.81 2.35
C ILE A 105 -0.58 11.76 2.31
N ILE A 106 -1.70 11.30 1.78
CA ILE A 106 -2.95 12.06 1.73
C ILE A 106 -4.06 11.22 2.34
N ASP A 107 -4.71 11.73 3.39
CA ASP A 107 -5.95 11.16 3.89
C ASP A 107 -7.08 11.39 2.88
N ARG A 108 -7.75 10.32 2.46
CA ARG A 108 -8.75 10.40 1.39
C ARG A 108 -10.07 11.04 1.82
N PHE A 109 -10.36 11.04 3.11
CA PHE A 109 -11.56 11.67 3.65
C PHE A 109 -11.36 13.18 3.82
N THR A 110 -10.38 13.59 4.64
CA THR A 110 -10.15 15.01 4.96
C THR A 110 -9.36 15.76 3.90
N ARG A 111 -8.70 15.05 2.97
CA ARG A 111 -7.69 15.61 2.07
C ARG A 111 -6.48 16.20 2.78
N TRP A 112 -6.22 15.79 4.03
CA TRP A 112 -5.05 16.22 4.80
C TRP A 112 -3.75 15.69 4.15
N PRO A 113 -2.81 16.57 3.77
CA PRO A 113 -1.52 16.18 3.20
C PRO A 113 -0.42 16.11 4.27
N GLU A 114 0.46 15.14 4.15
CA GLU A 114 1.66 14.97 4.97
C GLU A 114 2.85 14.62 4.07
N VAL A 115 4.03 15.14 4.38
CA VAL A 115 5.24 14.86 3.60
C VAL A 115 6.36 14.44 4.55
N ILE A 116 6.97 13.29 4.28
CA ILE A 116 8.05 12.73 5.08
C ILE A 116 9.28 12.56 4.18
N PRO A 117 10.43 13.18 4.49
CA PRO A 117 11.65 13.01 3.71
C PRO A 117 12.20 11.58 3.87
N THR A 118 12.60 10.96 2.76
CA THR A 118 13.19 9.61 2.76
C THR A 118 14.46 9.57 1.88
N SER A 119 15.42 8.72 2.27
CA SER A 119 16.67 8.54 1.53
C SER A 119 16.52 7.57 0.35
N ASN A 120 15.45 6.78 0.33
CA ASN A 120 15.09 5.85 -0.75
C ASN A 120 13.59 5.50 -0.71
N ILE A 121 13.12 4.75 -1.71
CA ILE A 121 11.72 4.33 -1.88
C ILE A 121 11.47 2.86 -1.52
N THR A 122 12.40 2.22 -0.79
CA THR A 122 12.28 0.80 -0.45
C THR A 122 11.13 0.56 0.53
N ALA A 123 10.53 -0.63 0.48
CA ALA A 123 9.44 -1.01 1.39
C ALA A 123 9.81 -0.86 2.88
N GLU A 124 11.07 -1.14 3.24
CA GLU A 124 11.54 -1.00 4.62
C GLU A 124 11.50 0.46 5.08
N THR A 125 12.04 1.38 4.27
CA THR A 125 12.03 2.82 4.55
C THR A 125 10.60 3.35 4.62
N THR A 126 9.73 2.95 3.70
CA THR A 126 8.31 3.31 3.70
C THR A 126 7.61 2.85 4.98
N CYS A 127 7.79 1.59 5.39
CA CYS A 127 7.20 1.08 6.62
C CYS A 127 7.69 1.83 7.86
N LYS A 128 9.01 2.08 7.97
CA LYS A 128 9.59 2.87 9.07
C LYS A 128 9.01 4.28 9.10
N ALA A 129 8.95 4.94 7.94
CA ALA A 129 8.39 6.28 7.84
C ALA A 129 6.92 6.33 8.30
N LEU A 130 6.09 5.36 7.90
CA LEU A 130 4.70 5.25 8.35
C LEU A 130 4.57 5.01 9.86
N ILE A 131 5.30 4.02 10.39
CA ILE A 131 5.22 3.60 11.80
C ILE A 131 5.73 4.69 12.74
N HIS A 132 6.76 5.45 12.34
CA HIS A 132 7.34 6.49 13.19
C HIS A 132 6.66 7.85 13.04
N ASN A 133 5.98 8.13 11.93
CA ASN A 133 5.41 9.45 11.67
C ASN A 133 3.88 9.42 11.59
N TRP A 134 3.27 8.58 10.74
CA TRP A 134 1.82 8.65 10.51
C TRP A 134 1.02 7.96 11.60
N ILE A 135 1.33 6.68 11.88
CA ILE A 135 0.59 5.85 12.85
C ILE A 135 0.53 6.51 14.24
N PRO A 136 1.63 7.02 14.82
CA PRO A 136 1.57 7.58 16.18
C PRO A 136 0.73 8.84 16.30
N ARG A 137 0.45 9.53 15.18
CA ARG A 137 -0.32 10.78 15.15
C ARG A 137 -1.80 10.56 14.82
N PHE A 138 -2.11 9.57 13.97
CA PHE A 138 -3.42 9.43 13.35
C PHE A 138 -4.02 8.01 13.39
N GLY A 139 -3.27 7.02 13.90
CA GLY A 139 -3.65 5.60 13.91
C GLY A 139 -3.85 5.01 15.29
#